data_AF-A0A3C0EEK4-F1
#
_entry.id   AF-A0A3C0EEK4-F1
#
_cell.length_a   1.000
_cell.length_b   1.000
_cell.length_c   1.000
_cell.angle_alpha   90.00
_cell.angle_beta   90.00
_cell.angle_gamma   90.00
#
_symmetry.space_group_name_H-M   'P 1'
#
loop_
_entity.id
_entity.type
_entity.pdbx_description
1 polymer ?
#
loop_
_entity_poly.entity_id
_entity_poly.type
_entity_poly.pdbx_seq_one_letter_code
_entity_poly.pdbx_strand_id
1 'polypeptide(L)' 'MAHGGYDNRPVEEDPHRLVPVDVLREMEREGLVGKLHPEFLSTTGNSNPLENSRRMGREMATRLIEAGVDSVILTST' A
#
# COMPACT_ATOMS: atom_id res chain seq x y z
N MET A 1 -18.05 -14.31 6.33
CA MET A 1 -17.79 -14.65 4.93
C MET A 1 -16.37 -14.21 4.64
N ALA A 2 -15.45 -15.14 4.39
CA ALA A 2 -14.09 -14.79 3.97
C ALA A 2 -14.09 -14.53 2.46
N HIS A 3 -13.27 -13.59 2.00
CA HIS A 3 -13.01 -13.41 0.58
C HIS A 3 -12.36 -14.68 0.02
N GLY A 4 -12.76 -15.10 -1.20
CA GLY A 4 -12.35 -16.35 -1.84
C GLY A 4 -10.87 -16.45 -2.25
N GLY A 5 -10.06 -15.45 -1.90
CA GLY A 5 -8.64 -15.38 -2.23
C GLY A 5 -8.35 -14.54 -3.46
N TYR A 6 -7.12 -14.03 -3.51
CA TYR A 6 -6.56 -13.22 -4.59
C TYR A 6 -5.86 -14.12 -5.60
N ASP A 7 -6.05 -13.90 -6.90
CA ASP A 7 -5.25 -14.54 -7.95
C ASP A 7 -3.87 -13.88 -7.98
N ASN A 8 -2.87 -14.57 -7.45
CA ASN A 8 -1.53 -14.05 -7.28
C ASN A 8 -0.65 -14.18 -8.54
N ARG A 9 -1.09 -14.90 -9.59
CA ARG A 9 -0.28 -15.11 -10.81
C ARG A 9 0.25 -13.83 -11.45
N PRO A 10 -0.54 -12.74 -11.59
CA PRO A 10 -0.02 -11.49 -12.16
C PRO A 10 1.10 -10.85 -11.32
N VAL A 11 1.09 -11.08 -10.00
CA VAL A 11 2.11 -10.57 -9.07
C VAL A 11 3.34 -11.47 -9.05
N GLU A 12 3.15 -12.78 -9.24
CA GLU A 12 4.26 -13.71 -9.43
C GLU A 12 5.03 -13.43 -10.72
N GLU A 13 4.34 -13.03 -11.79
CA GLU A 13 4.97 -12.59 -13.04
C GLU A 13 5.67 -11.23 -12.90
N ASP A 14 5.05 -10.28 -12.19
CA ASP A 14 5.59 -8.94 -11.96
C ASP A 14 5.09 -8.36 -10.61
N PRO A 15 5.96 -8.32 -9.57
CA PRO A 15 5.60 -7.78 -8.27
C PRO A 15 5.15 -6.30 -8.30
N HIS A 16 5.57 -5.55 -9.32
CA HIS A 16 5.19 -4.16 -9.48
C HIS A 16 3.70 -3.97 -9.79
N ARG A 17 3.01 -5.03 -10.24
CA ARG A 17 1.55 -5.06 -10.38
C ARG A 17 0.81 -4.87 -9.06
N LEU A 18 1.42 -5.27 -7.94
CA LEU A 18 0.81 -5.14 -6.61
C LEU A 18 1.30 -3.89 -5.87
N VAL A 19 2.61 -3.62 -5.95
CA VAL A 19 3.23 -2.44 -5.36
C VAL A 19 4.01 -1.72 -6.45
N PRO A 20 3.49 -0.62 -7.03
CA PRO A 20 4.03 0.01 -8.24
C PRO A 20 5.29 0.85 -7.97
N VAL A 21 6.30 0.24 -7.34
CA VAL A 21 7.55 0.89 -6.94
C VAL A 21 8.34 1.39 -8.14
N ASP A 22 8.32 0.66 -9.25
CA ASP A 22 8.96 1.02 -10.52
C ASP A 22 8.44 2.35 -11.05
N VAL A 23 7.13 2.49 -11.22
CA VAL A 23 6.47 3.70 -11.71
C VAL A 23 6.66 4.85 -10.72
N LEU A 24 6.55 4.59 -9.42
CA LEU A 24 6.78 5.61 -8.39
C LEU A 24 8.22 6.14 -8.40
N ARG A 25 9.21 5.28 -8.69
CA ARG A 25 10.61 5.68 -8.83
C ARG A 25 10.88 6.42 -10.13
N GLU A 26 10.19 6.07 -11.21
CA GLU A 26 10.22 6.84 -12.46
C GLU A 26 9.66 8.25 -12.22
N MET A 27 8.49 8.37 -11.60
CA MET A 27 7.89 9.65 -11.24
C MET A 27 8.78 10.50 -10.32
N GLU A 28 9.49 9.87 -9.36
CA GLU A 28 10.47 10.56 -8.50
C GLU A 28 11.67 11.07 -9.34
N ARG A 29 12.19 10.26 -10.27
CA ARG A 29 13.29 10.65 -11.16
C ARG A 29 12.90 11.77 -12.13
N GLU A 30 11.67 11.78 -12.60
CA GLU A 30 11.12 12.83 -13.46
C GLU A 30 10.75 14.11 -12.69
N GLY A 31 10.79 14.06 -11.36
CA GLY A 31 10.42 15.17 -10.49
C GLY A 31 8.92 15.43 -10.41
N LEU A 32 8.08 14.47 -10.85
CA LEU A 32 6.63 14.54 -10.74
C LEU A 32 6.15 14.36 -9.29
N VAL A 33 6.92 13.62 -8.49
CA VAL A 33 6.75 13.51 -7.03
C VAL A 33 8.07 13.85 -6.33
N GLY A 34 7.98 14.34 -5.10
CA GLY A 34 9.16 14.78 -4.35
C GLY A 34 10.11 13.64 -3.95
N LYS A 35 9.66 12.77 -3.04
CA LYS A 35 10.43 11.63 -2.59
C LYS A 35 9.53 10.46 -2.22
N LEU A 36 9.90 9.25 -2.63
CA LEU A 36 9.20 8.04 -2.21
C LEU A 36 9.59 7.67 -0.77
N HIS A 37 8.59 7.48 0.09
CA HIS A 37 8.81 7.00 1.45
C HIS A 37 9.49 5.61 1.44
N PRO A 38 10.56 5.37 2.22
CA PRO A 38 11.26 4.07 2.24
C PRO A 38 10.44 2.87 2.77
N GLU A 39 9.26 3.08 3.33
CA GLU A 39 8.43 2.00 3.87
C GLU A 39 7.13 1.85 3.06
N PHE A 40 6.69 0.61 2.89
CA PHE A 40 5.33 0.29 2.49
C PHE A 40 4.59 -0.31 3.69
N LEU A 41 3.33 0.06 3.88
CA LEU A 41 2.51 -0.46 4.97
C LEU A 41 1.53 -1.49 4.40
N SER A 42 1.40 -2.63 5.09
CA SER A 42 0.48 -3.70 4.71
C SER A 42 -0.24 -4.26 5.94
N THR A 43 -1.42 -4.84 5.73
CA THR A 43 -2.21 -5.49 6.78
C THR A 43 -2.61 -6.90 6.33
N THR A 44 -2.87 -7.79 7.28
CA THR A 44 -3.47 -9.09 6.97
C THR A 44 -4.99 -8.91 6.80
N GLY A 45 -5.48 -9.02 5.56
CA GLY A 45 -6.89 -8.74 5.26
C GLY A 45 -7.86 -9.88 5.59
N ASN A 46 -7.41 -11.15 5.55
CA ASN A 46 -8.32 -12.29 5.69
C ASN A 46 -8.86 -12.43 7.13
N SER A 47 -10.17 -12.57 7.26
CA SER A 47 -10.90 -12.71 8.54
C SER A 47 -10.73 -11.55 9.53
N ASN A 48 -10.31 -10.37 9.08
CA ASN A 48 -10.12 -9.23 9.96
C ASN A 48 -11.44 -8.50 10.28
N PRO A 49 -11.84 -8.34 11.57
CA PRO A 49 -13.05 -7.61 11.93
C PRO A 49 -13.00 -6.14 11.45
N LEU A 50 -14.16 -5.59 11.04
CA LEU A 50 -14.27 -4.21 10.56
C LEU A 50 -13.71 -3.18 11.56
N GLU A 51 -13.96 -3.40 12.85
CA GLU A 51 -13.42 -2.55 13.92
C GLU A 51 -11.88 -2.55 13.93
N ASN A 52 -11.27 -3.73 13.75
CA ASN A 52 -9.82 -3.86 13.70
C ASN A 52 -9.27 -3.18 12.44
N SER A 53 -9.91 -3.34 11.28
CA SER A 53 -9.54 -2.64 10.04
C SER A 53 -9.57 -1.12 10.20
N ARG A 54 -10.60 -0.58 10.86
CA ARG A 54 -10.71 0.86 11.16
C ARG A 54 -9.62 1.34 12.10
N ARG A 55 -9.27 0.55 13.12
CA ARG A 55 -8.20 0.87 14.06
C ARG A 55 -6.84 0.93 13.36
N MET A 56 -6.48 -0.13 12.63
CA MET A 56 -5.21 -0.20 11.88
C MET A 56 -5.10 0.93 10.86
N GLY A 57 -6.18 1.23 10.11
CA GLY A 57 -6.19 2.32 9.14
C GLY A 57 -5.91 3.69 9.78
N ARG A 58 -6.45 3.96 10.98
CA ARG A 58 -6.14 5.19 11.73
C ARG A 58 -4.69 5.24 12.19
N GLU A 59 -4.18 4.14 12.75
CA GLU A 59 -2.78 4.05 13.19
C GLU A 59 -1.79 4.25 12.04
N MET A 60 -2.06 3.63 10.88
CA MET A 60 -1.27 3.83 9.66
C MET A 60 -1.33 5.28 9.18
N ALA A 61 -2.52 5.90 9.14
CA ALA A 61 -2.67 7.29 8.72
C ALA A 61 -1.91 8.25 9.65
N THR A 62 -2.03 8.09 10.97
CA THR A 62 -1.29 8.87 11.96
C THR A 62 0.22 8.74 11.72
N ARG A 63 0.74 7.51 11.57
CA ARG A 63 2.16 7.27 11.33
C ARG A 63 2.68 7.95 10.06
N LEU A 64 1.89 7.94 8.98
CA LEU A 64 2.26 8.57 7.70
C LEU A 64 2.24 10.10 7.79
N ILE A 65 1.24 10.68 8.46
CA ILE A 65 1.16 12.13 8.71
C ILE A 65 2.36 12.58 9.55
N GLU A 66 2.70 11.86 10.62
CA GLU A 66 3.86 12.14 11.48
C GLU A 66 5.19 12.00 10.72
N ALA A 67 5.25 11.12 9.71
CA ALA A 67 6.39 10.97 8.81
C ALA A 67 6.47 12.05 7.72
N GLY A 68 5.50 12.98 7.64
CA GLY A 68 5.46 14.04 6.64
C GLY A 68 5.07 13.55 5.24
N VAL A 69 4.28 12.47 5.14
CA VAL A 69 3.80 11.95 3.85
C VAL A 69 2.59 12.75 3.39
N ASP A 70 2.71 13.38 2.22
CA ASP A 70 1.65 14.22 1.65
C ASP A 70 0.55 13.40 0.95
N SER A 71 0.87 12.21 0.44
CA SER A 71 -0.03 11.42 -0.41
C SER A 71 0.27 9.93 -0.35
N VAL A 72 -0.77 9.12 -0.55
CA VAL A 72 -0.71 7.65 -0.49
C VAL A 72 -1.43 7.03 -1.67
N ILE A 73 -0.90 5.91 -2.17
CA ILE A 73 -1.60 5.01 -3.10
C ILE A 73 -2.00 3.78 -2.31
N LEU A 74 -3.28 3.45 -2.32
CA LEU A 74 -3.82 2.26 -1.68
C LEU A 74 -4.12 1.20 -2.75
N THR A 75 -3.44 0.05 -2.67
CA THR A 75 -3.67 -1.09 -3.56
C THR A 75 -4.45 -2.20 -2.82
N SER A 76 -5.06 -3.11 -3.58
CA SER A 76 -5.87 -4.21 -3.05
C SER A 76 -5.28 -5.56 -3.42
N THR A 77 -5.30 -6.49 -2.45
CA THR A 77 -5.14 -7.95 -2.64
C THR A 77 -6.49 -8.61 -2.46
#